data_AF-A0A920IXP0-F1
#
_entry.id   AF-A0A920IXP0-F1
#
_cell.length_a   1.000
_cell.length_b   1.000
_cell.length_c   1.000
_cell.angle_alpha   90.00
_cell.angle_beta   90.00
_cell.angle_gamma   90.00
#
_symmetry.space_group_name_H-M   'P 1'
#
loop_
_entity.id
_entity.type
_entity.pdbx_description
1 polymer ?
#
loop_
_entity_poly.entity_id
_entity_poly.type
_entity_poly.pdbx_seq_one_letter_code
_entity_poly.pdbx_strand_id
1 'polypeptide(L)'
;MSTISKPKQFQLPRIFPRPMSHYGIWSWLGTVDHKKIGTMYGIVSFFWFIMGGIEALLIRVQLSHAEAEIISPELYNQLFTMHGTTMVFLVVMPLSAAFFNWLVPLQIGARDVAFPGLMLLVYGFLFSVQYL
;
A
#
# COMPACT_ATOMS: atom_id res chain seq x y z
N MET A 1 7.53 -46.50 23.03
CA MET A 1 6.42 -45.92 22.24
C MET A 1 5.77 -44.81 23.08
N SER A 2 6.32 -43.59 23.07
CA SER A 2 5.83 -42.46 23.88
C SER A 2 4.84 -41.61 23.08
N THR A 3 3.55 -41.77 23.36
CA THR A 3 2.48 -40.97 22.76
C THR A 3 2.52 -39.56 23.35
N ILE A 4 3.11 -38.61 22.61
CA ILE A 4 3.12 -37.19 22.98
C ILE A 4 1.69 -36.65 22.85
N SER A 5 1.00 -36.47 23.98
CA SER A 5 -0.26 -35.75 24.06
C SER A 5 -0.01 -34.27 23.76
N LYS A 6 -0.49 -33.80 22.61
CA LYS A 6 -0.48 -32.37 22.28
C LYS A 6 -1.24 -31.58 23.35
N PRO A 7 -0.66 -30.51 23.94
CA PRO A 7 -1.34 -29.76 24.99
C PRO A 7 -2.64 -29.14 24.45
N LYS A 8 -3.70 -29.24 25.25
CA LYS A 8 -5.01 -28.66 24.97
C LYS A 8 -4.86 -27.14 24.88
N GLN A 9 -4.85 -26.64 23.65
CA GLN A 9 -4.69 -25.22 23.35
C GLN A 9 -5.84 -24.48 24.01
N PHE A 10 -5.52 -23.59 24.94
CA PHE A 10 -6.51 -22.75 25.61
C PHE A 10 -7.12 -21.79 24.58
N GLN A 11 -8.27 -22.17 24.03
CA GLN A 11 -8.99 -21.37 23.05
C GLN A 11 -9.72 -20.24 23.79
N LEU A 12 -9.11 -19.06 23.83
CA LEU A 12 -9.79 -17.85 24.30
C LEU A 12 -11.05 -17.63 23.45
N PRO A 13 -12.19 -17.24 24.05
CA PRO A 13 -13.38 -16.88 23.31
C PRO A 13 -13.02 -15.72 22.38
N ARG A 14 -13.00 -15.98 21.07
CA ARG A 14 -12.68 -14.96 20.07
C ARG A 14 -13.87 -14.02 19.97
N ILE A 15 -13.79 -12.90 20.69
CA ILE A 15 -14.81 -11.84 20.73
C ILE A 15 -15.09 -11.29 19.31
N PHE A 16 -14.09 -11.33 18.43
CA PHE A 16 -14.22 -10.94 17.03
C PHE A 16 -14.16 -12.16 16.11
N PRO A 17 -15.27 -12.58 15.50
CA PRO A 17 -15.25 -13.61 14.47
C PRO A 17 -14.45 -13.09 13.26
N ARG A 18 -13.56 -13.94 12.72
CA ARG A 18 -12.89 -13.64 11.44
C ARG A 18 -13.98 -13.57 10.36
N PRO A 19 -14.01 -12.53 9.51
CA PRO A 19 -14.95 -12.51 8.40
C PRO A 19 -14.74 -13.75 7.52
N MET A 20 -15.75 -14.62 7.48
CA MET A 20 -15.76 -15.92 6.77
C MET A 20 -16.11 -15.79 5.28
N SER A 21 -15.97 -14.60 4.68
CA SER A 21 -16.09 -14.50 3.23
C SER A 21 -14.81 -15.02 2.60
N HIS A 22 -14.84 -16.25 2.11
CA HIS A 22 -13.69 -16.91 1.46
C HIS A 22 -13.48 -16.42 0.03
N TYR A 23 -14.44 -15.69 -0.57
CA TYR A 23 -14.40 -15.24 -1.97
C TYR A 23 -15.11 -13.89 -2.18
N GLY A 24 -14.47 -12.97 -2.93
CA GLY A 24 -15.05 -11.70 -3.39
C GLY A 24 -14.28 -10.44 -2.97
N ILE A 25 -14.58 -9.29 -3.58
CA ILE A 25 -13.93 -7.98 -3.35
C ILE A 25 -14.11 -7.52 -1.89
N TRP A 26 -15.24 -7.86 -1.28
CA TRP A 26 -15.55 -7.61 0.14
C TRP A 26 -14.64 -8.36 1.10
N SER A 27 -14.09 -9.52 0.70
CA SER A 27 -13.09 -10.25 1.48
C SER A 27 -11.74 -9.54 1.54
N TRP A 28 -11.45 -8.67 0.58
CA TRP A 28 -10.21 -7.90 0.51
C TRP A 28 -10.37 -6.54 1.20
N LEU A 29 -11.48 -5.85 0.95
CA LEU A 29 -11.78 -4.56 1.58
C LEU A 29 -11.99 -4.65 3.11
N GLY A 30 -12.57 -5.74 3.61
CA GLY A 30 -12.78 -5.98 5.04
C GLY A 30 -11.70 -6.83 5.72
N THR A 31 -10.54 -7.00 5.08
CA THR A 31 -9.50 -7.92 5.58
C THR A 31 -8.67 -7.28 6.67
N VAL A 32 -8.25 -8.11 7.64
CA VAL A 32 -7.32 -7.75 8.72
C VAL A 32 -5.97 -8.47 8.56
N ASP A 33 -5.81 -9.25 7.49
CA ASP A 33 -4.58 -9.96 7.19
C ASP A 33 -3.52 -8.98 6.64
N HIS A 34 -2.44 -8.83 7.40
CA HIS A 34 -1.33 -7.91 7.09
C HIS A 34 -0.69 -8.20 5.72
N LYS A 35 -0.74 -9.44 5.23
CA LYS A 35 -0.22 -9.80 3.91
C LYS A 35 -1.12 -9.28 2.80
N LYS A 36 -2.43 -9.44 2.94
CA LYS A 36 -3.40 -8.95 1.94
C LYS A 36 -3.41 -7.43 1.90
N ILE A 37 -3.38 -6.78 3.07
CA ILE A 37 -3.27 -5.32 3.18
C ILE A 37 -1.99 -4.83 2.49
N GLY A 38 -0.84 -5.43 2.79
CA GLY A 38 0.43 -5.07 2.15
C GLY A 38 0.40 -5.23 0.62
N THR A 39 -0.21 -6.31 0.11
CA THR A 39 -0.37 -6.51 -1.35
C THR A 39 -1.26 -5.44 -1.98
N MET A 40 -2.36 -5.03 -1.33
CA MET A 40 -3.24 -3.97 -1.84
C MET A 40 -2.52 -2.63 -1.93
N TYR A 41 -1.78 -2.25 -0.88
CA TYR A 41 -0.92 -1.07 -0.91
C TYR A 41 0.14 -1.13 -2.01
N GLY A 42 0.77 -2.29 -2.20
CA GLY A 42 1.79 -2.50 -3.23
C GLY A 42 1.23 -2.33 -4.65
N ILE A 43 0.05 -2.88 -4.94
CA ILE A 43 -0.61 -2.76 -6.25
C ILE A 43 -0.96 -1.29 -6.54
N VAL A 44 -1.56 -0.58 -5.57
CA VAL A 44 -1.93 0.83 -5.73
C VAL A 44 -0.67 1.69 -5.94
N SER A 45 0.38 1.47 -5.14
CA SER A 45 1.65 2.18 -5.27
C SER A 45 2.31 1.93 -6.64
N PHE A 46 2.29 0.69 -7.13
CA PHE A 46 2.86 0.36 -8.43
C PHE A 46 2.10 1.02 -9.59
N PHE A 47 0.77 1.12 -9.50
CA PHE A 47 -0.03 1.88 -10.46
C PHE A 47 0.40 3.36 -10.48
N TRP A 48 0.53 3.99 -9.32
CA TRP A 48 0.98 5.39 -9.22
C TRP A 48 2.43 5.59 -9.63
N PHE A 49 3.28 4.59 -9.44
CA PHE A 49 4.67 4.62 -9.91
C PHE A 49 4.75 4.72 -11.44
N ILE A 50 3.88 4.02 -12.16
CA ILE A 50 3.79 4.15 -13.62
C ILE A 50 3.33 5.56 -14.00
N MET A 51 2.28 6.08 -13.35
CA MET A 51 1.76 7.43 -13.62
C MET A 51 2.81 8.53 -13.36
N GLY A 52 3.45 8.50 -12.19
CA GLY A 52 4.54 9.42 -11.88
C GLY A 52 5.77 9.22 -12.79
N GLY A 53 6.01 8.00 -13.27
CA GLY A 53 7.05 7.71 -14.26
C GLY A 53 6.77 8.37 -15.61
N ILE A 54 5.51 8.41 -16.05
CA ILE A 54 5.09 9.12 -17.27
C ILE A 54 5.31 10.63 -17.11
N GLU A 55 4.92 11.21 -15.97
CA GLU A 55 5.17 12.63 -15.68
C GLU A 55 6.67 12.96 -15.72
N ALA A 56 7.52 12.10 -15.14
CA ALA A 56 8.97 12.25 -15.19
C ALA A 56 9.53 12.16 -16.62
N LEU A 57 8.98 11.27 -17.45
CA LEU A 57 9.37 11.14 -18.85
C LEU A 57 9.03 12.41 -19.64
N LEU A 58 7.86 13.03 -19.41
CA LEU A 58 7.51 14.30 -20.05
C LEU A 58 8.49 15.41 -19.68
N ILE A 59 8.84 15.54 -18.39
CA ILE A 59 9.85 16.49 -17.91
C ILE A 59 11.21 16.23 -18.59
N ARG A 60 11.63 14.97 -18.68
CA ARG A 60 12.89 14.57 -19.34
C ARG A 60 12.89 14.85 -20.84
N VAL A 61 11.76 14.67 -21.52
CA VAL A 61 11.60 14.98 -22.95
C VAL A 61 11.76 16.48 -23.19
N GLN A 62 11.16 17.32 -22.35
CA GLN A 62 11.35 18.78 -22.40
C GLN A 62 12.82 19.19 -22.19
N LEU A 63 13.56 18.48 -21.34
CA LEU A 63 14.98 18.75 -21.08
C LEU A 63 15.95 18.00 -22.03
N SER A 64 15.44 17.33 -23.08
CA SER A 64 16.29 16.52 -23.97
C SER A 64 17.24 17.34 -24.84
N HIS A 65 16.91 18.60 -25.12
CA HIS A 65 17.75 19.57 -25.83
C HIS A 65 17.47 20.98 -25.31
N ALA A 66 18.43 21.89 -25.46
CA ALA A 66 18.29 23.28 -25.04
C ALA A 66 17.21 23.99 -25.88
N GLU A 67 16.43 24.89 -25.26
CA GLU A 67 15.35 25.66 -25.88
C GLU A 67 14.27 24.79 -26.59
N ALA A 68 14.01 23.58 -26.08
CA ALA A 68 12.91 22.76 -26.57
C ALA A 68 11.56 23.43 -26.31
N GLU A 69 10.69 23.54 -27.31
CA GLU A 69 9.35 24.13 -27.18
C GLU A 69 8.25 23.05 -27.20
N ILE A 70 8.48 21.93 -26.50
CA ILE A 70 7.55 20.79 -26.48
C ILE A 70 6.39 21.06 -25.49
N ILE A 71 6.71 21.67 -24.35
CA ILE A 71 5.77 21.95 -23.27
C ILE A 71 5.95 23.40 -22.79
N SER A 72 4.84 24.09 -22.48
CA SER A 72 4.93 25.47 -21.98
C SER A 72 5.59 25.53 -20.59
N PRO A 73 6.25 26.65 -20.23
CA PRO A 73 6.88 26.81 -18.93
C PRO A 73 5.91 26.63 -17.75
N GLU A 74 4.66 27.06 -17.90
CA GLU A 74 3.61 26.90 -16.89
C GLU A 74 3.27 25.43 -16.69
N LEU A 75 3.09 24.69 -17.78
CA LEU A 75 2.78 23.26 -17.73
C LEU A 75 3.96 22.45 -17.20
N TYR A 76 5.20 22.83 -17.51
CA TYR A 76 6.39 22.21 -16.92
C TYR A 76 6.41 22.34 -15.38
N ASN A 77 6.16 23.54 -14.85
CA ASN A 77 6.14 23.77 -13.40
C ASN A 77 5.02 22.99 -12.70
N GLN A 78 3.86 22.87 -13.35
CA GLN A 78 2.75 22.04 -12.86
C GLN A 78 3.12 20.56 -12.85
N LEU A 79 3.64 20.03 -13.96
CA LEU A 79 4.08 18.63 -14.07
C LEU A 79 5.18 18.30 -13.06
N PHE A 80 6.15 19.19 -12.84
CA PHE A 80 7.21 18.99 -11.84
C PHE A 80 6.64 18.90 -10.42
N THR A 81 5.70 19.78 -10.08
CA THR A 81 5.05 19.79 -8.76
C THR A 81 4.20 18.54 -8.56
N MET A 82 3.39 18.18 -9.56
CA MET A 82 2.55 16.99 -9.53
C MET A 82 3.37 15.69 -9.48
N HIS A 83 4.48 15.62 -10.21
CA HIS A 83 5.40 14.49 -10.13
C HIS A 83 5.94 14.29 -8.71
N GLY A 84 6.34 15.39 -8.06
CA GLY A 84 6.82 15.36 -6.68
C GLY A 84 5.75 14.88 -5.70
N THR A 85 4.52 15.38 -5.79
CA THR A 85 3.43 14.96 -4.91
C THR A 85 3.02 13.51 -5.17
N THR A 86 2.91 13.09 -6.43
CA THR A 86 2.60 11.70 -6.81
C THR A 86 3.66 10.74 -6.27
N MET A 87 4.95 11.04 -6.45
CA MET A 87 6.02 10.16 -5.98
C MET A 87 6.10 10.07 -4.46
N VAL A 88 5.99 11.19 -3.74
CA VAL A 88 6.10 11.17 -2.27
C VAL A 88 4.85 10.55 -1.63
N PHE A 89 3.67 11.04 -2.00
CA PHE A 89 2.44 10.70 -1.29
C PHE A 89 1.79 9.41 -1.79
N LEU A 90 1.88 9.13 -3.10
CA LEU A 90 1.13 8.02 -3.71
C LEU A 90 2.04 6.82 -4.03
N VAL A 91 3.36 7.03 -4.14
CA VAL A 91 4.32 5.94 -4.32
C VAL A 91 5.05 5.62 -3.03
N VAL A 92 5.89 6.53 -2.51
CA VAL A 92 6.82 6.26 -1.40
C VAL A 92 6.08 5.87 -0.13
N MET A 93 5.06 6.63 0.28
CA MET A 93 4.29 6.31 1.50
C MET A 93 3.55 4.96 1.40
N PRO A 94 2.73 4.69 0.36
CA PRO A 94 2.04 3.42 0.22
C PRO A 94 2.99 2.23 0.02
N LEU A 95 4.09 2.40 -0.71
CA LEU A 95 5.09 1.34 -0.90
C LEU A 95 5.78 0.99 0.42
N SER A 96 6.13 2.01 1.20
CA SER A 96 6.70 1.81 2.53
C SER A 96 5.71 1.09 3.44
N ALA A 97 4.44 1.49 3.43
CA ALA A 97 3.38 0.81 4.17
C ALA A 97 3.19 -0.65 3.72
N ALA A 98 3.24 -0.93 2.41
CA ALA A 98 3.19 -2.29 1.87
C ALA A 98 4.32 -3.15 2.42
N PHE A 99 5.54 -2.62 2.36
CA PHE A 99 6.75 -3.30 2.81
C PHE A 99 6.73 -3.59 4.31
N PHE A 100 6.40 -2.60 5.15
CA PHE A 100 6.33 -2.79 6.60
C PHE A 100 5.21 -3.76 7.00
N ASN A 101 4.05 -3.72 6.34
CA ASN A 101 2.97 -4.67 6.61
C ASN A 101 3.32 -6.12 6.22
N TRP A 102 4.19 -6.31 5.23
CA TRP A 102 4.70 -7.65 4.89
C TRP A 102 5.83 -8.10 5.80
N LEU A 103 6.85 -7.27 5.98
CA LEU A 103 8.13 -7.70 6.54
C LEU A 103 8.16 -7.69 8.07
N VAL A 104 7.60 -6.66 8.71
CA VAL A 104 7.74 -6.47 10.17
C VAL A 104 7.13 -7.63 10.97
N PRO A 105 5.92 -8.13 10.66
CA PRO A 105 5.35 -9.27 11.38
C PRO A 105 6.18 -10.54 11.21
N LEU A 106 6.75 -10.75 10.01
CA LEU A 106 7.61 -11.89 9.71
C LEU A 106 8.95 -11.83 10.48
N GLN A 107 9.53 -10.64 10.62
CA GLN A 107 10.80 -10.44 11.35
C GLN A 107 10.65 -10.66 12.86
N ILE A 108 9.51 -10.29 13.44
CA ILE A 108 9.24 -10.42 14.88
C ILE A 108 8.66 -11.81 15.23
N GLY A 109 8.34 -12.64 14.23
CA GLY A 109 7.68 -13.94 14.42
C GLY A 109 6.24 -13.81 14.94
N ALA A 110 5.65 -12.63 14.80
CA ALA A 110 4.29 -12.34 15.23
C ALA A 110 3.29 -12.86 14.19
N ARG A 111 2.13 -13.34 14.67
CA ARG A 111 1.08 -13.88 13.80
C ARG A 111 0.37 -12.80 12.98
N ASP A 112 0.23 -11.60 13.53
CA ASP A 112 -0.48 -10.45 12.94
C ASP A 112 0.08 -9.14 13.53
N VAL A 113 -0.23 -8.00 12.91
CA VAL A 113 0.11 -6.66 13.44
C VAL A 113 -0.69 -6.33 14.71
N ALA A 114 -0.12 -5.54 15.61
CA ALA A 114 -0.70 -5.26 16.94
C ALA A 114 -2.10 -4.60 16.90
N PHE A 115 -2.42 -3.84 15.85
CA PHE A 115 -3.72 -3.17 15.66
C PHE A 115 -4.22 -3.27 14.21
N PRO A 116 -4.84 -4.40 13.82
CA PRO A 116 -5.28 -4.61 12.44
C PRO A 116 -6.34 -3.60 11.96
N GLY A 117 -7.23 -3.15 12.85
CA GLY A 117 -8.28 -2.18 12.52
C GLY A 117 -7.76 -0.76 12.23
N LEU A 118 -6.69 -0.33 12.91
CA LEU A 118 -6.07 0.98 12.67
C LEU A 118 -5.39 1.02 11.30
N MET A 119 -4.75 -0.08 10.88
CA MET A 119 -4.12 -0.18 9.57
C MET A 119 -5.13 -0.12 8.42
N LEU A 120 -6.33 -0.67 8.62
CA LEU A 120 -7.42 -0.54 7.66
C LEU A 120 -7.93 0.91 7.56
N LEU A 121 -8.01 1.62 8.70
CA LEU A 121 -8.40 3.04 8.72
C LEU A 121 -7.38 3.92 7.97
N VAL A 122 -6.08 3.66 8.16
CA VAL A 122 -5.02 4.34 7.41
C VAL A 122 -5.09 4.03 5.91
N TYR A 123 -5.44 2.80 5.51
CA TYR A 123 -5.65 2.44 4.11
C TYR A 123 -6.82 3.20 3.50
N GLY A 124 -7.94 3.28 4.22
CA GLY A 124 -9.11 4.07 3.80
C GLY A 124 -8.78 5.56 3.65
N PHE A 125 -8.00 6.13 4.58
CA PHE A 125 -7.59 7.53 4.50
C PHE A 125 -6.71 7.79 3.26
N LEU A 126 -5.71 6.95 2.99
CA LEU A 126 -4.84 7.09 1.82
C LEU A 126 -5.62 6.95 0.51
N PHE A 127 -6.62 6.07 0.45
CA PHE A 127 -7.52 6.00 -0.69
C PHE A 127 -8.39 7.26 -0.83
N SER A 128 -8.89 7.82 0.28
CA SER A 128 -9.74 9.02 0.25
C SER A 128 -9.01 10.31 -0.16
N VAL A 129 -7.71 10.43 0.18
CA VAL A 129 -6.85 11.55 -0.24
C VAL A 129 -6.70 11.62 -1.76
N GLN A 130 -6.93 10.51 -2.47
CA GLN A 130 -6.91 10.49 -3.93
C GLN A 130 -8.13 11.15 -4.59
N TYR A 131 -9.23 11.37 -3.85
CA TYR A 131 -10.51 11.88 -4.35
C TYR A 131 -10.81 13.32 -3.90
N LEU A 132 -9.83 14.00 -3.30
CA LEU A 132 -9.86 15.42 -2.90
C LEU A 132 -8.85 16.20 -3.75
#